data_AF-A0A524NHS0-F1
#
_entry.id   AF-A0A524NHS0-F1
#
_cell.length_a   1.000
_cell.length_b   1.000
_cell.length_c   1.000
_cell.angle_alpha   90.00
_cell.angle_beta   90.00
_cell.angle_gamma   90.00
#
_symmetry.space_group_name_H-M   'P 1'
#
loop_
_entity.id
_entity.type
_entity.pdbx_description
1 polymer ?
#
loop_
_entity_poly.entity_id
_entity_poly.type
_entity_poly.pdbx_seq_one_letter_code
_entity_poly.pdbx_strand_id
1 'polypeptide(L)'
;MMKKRMLKLLFELMKNAKRSDREIAKIIGVSQPTITRMRQRLEKTAIVDYTVIPDWTELGFEIMAMTLVKAKGLPDATEKARNGL
;
A
#
# COMPACT_ATOMS: atom_id res chain seq x y z
N MET A 1 5.52 5.93 -17.12
CA MET A 1 5.57 6.88 -15.98
C MET A 1 4.15 7.38 -15.65
N MET A 2 3.79 7.46 -14.37
CA MET A 2 2.43 7.86 -13.95
C MET A 2 2.22 9.37 -14.13
N LYS A 3 1.08 9.78 -14.70
CA LYS A 3 0.77 11.21 -14.95
C LYS A 3 0.55 11.96 -13.63
N LYS A 4 0.92 13.25 -13.56
CA LYS A 4 0.76 14.12 -12.36
C LYS A 4 -0.65 14.09 -11.75
N ARG A 5 -1.69 14.08 -12.59
CA ARG A 5 -3.09 14.00 -12.13
C ARG A 5 -3.43 12.65 -11.47
N MET A 6 -2.86 11.56 -11.97
CA MET A 6 -3.06 10.21 -11.44
C MET A 6 -2.40 10.05 -10.07
N LEU A 7 -1.22 10.63 -9.90
CA LEU A 7 -0.57 10.77 -8.59
C LEU A 7 -1.45 11.57 -7.62
N LYS A 8 -1.99 12.71 -8.06
CA LYS A 8 -2.89 13.54 -7.22
C LYS A 8 -4.14 12.76 -6.78
N LEU A 9 -4.74 11.96 -7.67
CA LEU A 9 -5.85 11.08 -7.31
C LEU A 9 -5.42 10.06 -6.26
N LEU A 10 -4.30 9.35 -6.47
CA LEU A 10 -3.80 8.36 -5.53
C LEU A 10 -3.59 8.97 -4.12
N PHE A 11 -2.97 10.15 -4.04
CA PHE A 11 -2.80 10.87 -2.78
C PHE A 11 -4.12 11.20 -2.07
N GLU A 12 -5.15 11.61 -2.82
CA GLU A 12 -6.47 11.88 -2.22
C GLU A 12 -7.14 10.60 -1.72
N LEU A 13 -6.96 9.47 -2.42
CA LEU A 13 -7.46 8.16 -1.98
C LEU A 13 -6.72 7.64 -0.75
N MET A 14 -5.41 7.88 -0.63
CA MET A 14 -4.65 7.51 0.56
C MET A 14 -5.09 8.27 1.81
N LYS A 15 -5.54 9.52 1.66
CA LYS A 15 -6.09 10.31 2.78
C LYS A 15 -7.45 9.79 3.22
N ASN A 16 -8.31 9.47 2.25
CA ASN A 16 -9.63 8.91 2.52
C ASN A 16 -10.17 8.18 1.28
N ALA A 17 -10.06 6.85 1.30
CA ALA A 17 -10.50 6.01 0.19
C ALA A 17 -12.02 5.98 -0.02
N LYS A 18 -12.81 6.33 1.01
CA LYS A 18 -14.28 6.30 0.99
C LYS A 18 -14.90 7.50 0.26
N ARG A 19 -14.11 8.53 -0.08
CA ARG A 19 -14.63 9.70 -0.81
C ARG A 19 -15.19 9.29 -2.17
N SER A 20 -16.34 9.87 -2.50
CA SER A 20 -16.98 9.63 -3.78
C SER A 20 -16.18 10.24 -4.92
N ASP A 21 -16.28 9.63 -6.10
CA ASP A 21 -15.64 10.16 -7.31
C ASP A 21 -16.11 11.59 -7.63
N ARG A 22 -17.34 11.94 -7.26
CA ARG A 22 -17.89 13.30 -7.43
C ARG A 22 -17.19 14.33 -6.55
N GLU A 23 -16.90 13.99 -5.29
CA GLU A 23 -16.17 14.89 -4.38
C GLU A 23 -14.73 15.08 -4.85
N ILE A 24 -14.05 13.97 -5.18
CA ILE A 24 -12.68 14.02 -5.66
C ILE A 24 -12.58 14.78 -6.98
N ALA A 25 -13.57 14.64 -7.87
CA ALA A 25 -13.66 15.39 -9.11
C ALA A 25 -13.67 16.91 -8.89
N LYS A 26 -14.42 17.40 -7.89
CA LYS A 26 -14.42 18.82 -7.48
C LYS A 26 -13.04 19.27 -6.99
N ILE A 27 -12.37 18.46 -6.17
CA ILE A 27 -11.05 18.76 -5.60
C ILE A 27 -9.95 18.81 -6.67
N ILE A 28 -9.99 17.89 -7.63
CA ILE A 28 -8.98 17.77 -8.69
C ILE A 28 -9.28 18.71 -9.86
N GLY A 29 -10.52 19.15 -10.03
CA GLY A 29 -10.95 20.04 -11.11
C GLY A 29 -11.15 19.30 -12.44
N VAL A 30 -11.77 18.12 -12.38
CA VAL A 30 -12.07 17.30 -13.57
C VAL A 30 -13.50 16.75 -13.48
N SER A 31 -13.99 16.17 -14.57
CA SER A 31 -15.31 15.52 -14.56
C SER A 31 -15.29 14.21 -13.75
N GLN A 32 -16.42 13.87 -13.13
CA GLN A 32 -16.59 12.61 -12.38
C GLN A 32 -16.20 11.37 -13.22
N PRO A 33 -16.63 11.21 -14.49
CA PRO A 33 -16.23 10.05 -15.30
C PRO A 33 -14.71 9.93 -15.51
N THR A 34 -13.99 11.06 -15.46
CA THR A 34 -12.52 11.06 -15.55
C THR A 34 -11.90 10.45 -14.30
N ILE A 35 -12.41 10.78 -13.10
CA ILE A 35 -11.97 10.15 -11.85
C ILE A 35 -12.29 8.66 -11.85
N THR A 36 -13.50 8.27 -12.23
CA THR A 36 -13.90 6.85 -12.27
C THR A 36 -12.97 6.02 -13.16
N ARG A 37 -12.66 6.49 -14.38
CA ARG A 37 -11.68 5.81 -15.25
C ARG A 37 -10.28 5.76 -14.66
N MET A 38 -9.85 6.85 -14.01
CA MET A 38 -8.53 6.91 -13.39
C MET A 38 -8.43 5.98 -12.17
N ARG A 39 -9.48 5.87 -11.35
CA ARG A 39 -9.56 4.97 -10.20
C ARG A 39 -9.54 3.51 -10.66
N GLN A 40 -10.37 3.13 -11.62
CA GLN A 40 -10.37 1.77 -12.18
C GLN A 40 -8.99 1.37 -12.72
N ARG A 41 -8.27 2.33 -13.30
CA ARG A 41 -6.88 2.09 -13.73
C ARG A 41 -5.95 1.91 -12.53
N LEU A 42 -6.05 2.75 -11.51
CA LEU A 42 -5.24 2.62 -10.29
C LEU A 42 -5.48 1.28 -9.60
N GLU A 43 -6.72 0.81 -9.50
CA GLU A 43 -7.10 -0.50 -8.94
C GLU A 43 -6.46 -1.68 -9.67
N LYS A 44 -6.20 -1.55 -10.99
CA LYS A 44 -5.54 -2.61 -11.76
C LYS A 44 -4.02 -2.54 -11.72
N THR A 45 -3.44 -1.39 -11.40
CA THR A 45 -2.00 -1.15 -11.62
C THR A 45 -1.21 -0.78 -10.37
N ALA A 46 -1.85 -0.25 -9.33
CA ALA A 46 -1.14 0.41 -8.23
C ALA A 46 -1.83 0.29 -6.85
N ILE A 47 -3.15 0.14 -6.80
CA ILE A 47 -3.88 -0.11 -5.55
C ILE A 47 -3.98 -1.63 -5.39
N VAL A 48 -3.37 -2.14 -4.33
CA VAL A 48 -3.41 -3.57 -4.01
C VAL A 48 -4.73 -3.94 -3.35
N ASP A 49 -5.17 -3.15 -2.36
CA ASP A 49 -6.42 -3.38 -1.64
C ASP A 49 -6.92 -2.11 -0.93
N TYR A 50 -8.19 -2.12 -0.52
CA TYR A 50 -8.80 -1.13 0.35
C TYR A 50 -9.10 -1.75 1.72
N THR A 51 -8.29 -1.38 2.72
CA THR A 51 -8.43 -1.91 4.07
C THR A 51 -9.00 -0.89 5.06
N VAL A 52 -9.66 -1.40 6.10
CA VAL A 52 -10.06 -0.64 7.28
C VAL A 52 -8.97 -0.80 8.33
N ILE A 53 -8.47 0.32 8.85
CA ILE A 53 -7.55 0.31 9.99
C ILE A 53 -8.41 0.32 11.26
N PRO A 54 -8.45 -0.79 12.03
CA PRO A 54 -9.19 -0.81 13.27
C PRO A 54 -8.50 0.04 14.33
N ASP A 55 -9.27 0.44 15.34
CA ASP A 55 -8.69 0.95 16.58
C ASP A 55 -8.16 -0.24 17.39
N TRP A 56 -6.83 -0.30 17.55
CA TRP A 56 -6.17 -1.39 18.26
C TRP A 56 -6.44 -1.36 19.77
N THR A 57 -6.66 -0.18 20.33
CA THR A 57 -6.92 0.01 21.76
C THR A 57 -8.31 -0.51 22.13
N GLU A 58 -9.32 -0.18 21.32
CA GLU A 58 -10.69 -0.73 21.49
C GLU A 58 -10.74 -2.25 21.35
N LEU A 59 -9.81 -2.83 20.58
CA LEU A 59 -9.67 -4.29 20.43
C LEU A 59 -8.91 -4.96 21.60
N GLY A 60 -8.45 -4.20 22.60
CA GLY A 60 -7.71 -4.71 23.74
C GLY A 60 -6.21 -4.91 23.51
N PHE A 61 -5.65 -4.40 22.40
CA PHE A 61 -4.21 -4.41 22.16
C PHE A 61 -3.57 -3.16 22.76
N GLU A 62 -2.95 -3.32 23.93
CA GLU A 62 -2.35 -2.22 24.69
C GLU A 62 -0.86 -2.02 24.39
N ILE A 63 -0.15 -3.07 23.97
CA ILE A 63 1.31 -3.05 23.78
C ILE A 63 1.64 -3.40 22.33
N MET A 64 2.34 -2.48 21.67
CA MET A 64 3.01 -2.71 20.39
C MET A 64 4.49 -2.97 20.67
N ALA A 65 4.98 -4.18 20.39
CA ALA A 65 6.39 -4.54 20.52
C ALA A 65 7.01 -4.80 19.15
N MET A 66 8.19 -4.23 18.89
CA MET A 66 8.98 -4.52 17.70
C MET A 66 10.27 -5.22 18.12
N THR A 67 10.45 -6.47 17.69
CA THR A 67 11.64 -7.26 17.99
C THR A 67 12.60 -7.22 16.81
N LEU A 68 13.74 -6.54 16.97
CA LEU A 68 14.82 -6.53 15.97
C LEU A 68 15.79 -7.67 16.28
N VAL A 69 15.80 -8.70 15.43
CA VAL A 69 16.70 -9.86 15.57
C VAL A 69 17.89 -9.71 14.65
N LYS A 70 19.11 -9.85 15.19
CA LYS A 70 20.34 -9.96 14.40
C LYS A 70 20.63 -11.43 14.10
N ALA A 71 20.25 -11.89 12.91
CA ALA A 71 20.64 -13.22 12.44
C ALA A 71 22.12 -13.21 12.00
N LYS A 72 22.97 -14.03 12.64
CA LYS A 72 24.19 -14.50 11.97
C LYS A 72 23.72 -15.53 10.94
N GLY A 73 24.11 -15.37 9.67
CA GLY A 73 23.65 -16.23 8.57
C GLY A 73 23.81 -17.71 8.91
N LEU A 74 22.87 -18.54 8.46
CA LEU A 74 22.95 -20.01 8.55
C LEU A 74 24.35 -20.46 8.11
N PRO A 75 25.19 -21.02 9.01
CA PRO A 75 26.18 -21.97 8.56
C PRO A 75 25.42 -23.22 8.06
N ASP A 76 25.94 -23.86 7.01
CA ASP A 76 25.55 -25.20 6.52
C ASP A 76 24.76 -25.31 5.20
N ALA A 77 24.89 -24.33 4.30
CA ALA A 77 24.68 -24.60 2.85
C ALA A 77 25.96 -24.49 2.01
N THR A 78 27.03 -23.90 2.54
CA THR A 78 28.27 -23.63 1.79
C THR A 78 29.40 -24.65 2.03
N GLU A 79 29.27 -25.58 2.98
CA GLU A 79 30.35 -26.55 3.27
C GLU A 79 30.29 -27.82 2.39
N LYS A 80 29.09 -28.22 1.92
CA LYS A 80 28.93 -29.39 1.03
C LYS A 80 29.38 -29.16 -0.42
N ALA A 81 29.71 -27.93 -0.81
CA ALA A 81 30.23 -27.63 -2.15
C ALA A 81 31.77 -27.66 -2.25
N ARG A 82 32.49 -27.73 -1.12
CA ARG A 82 33.97 -27.72 -1.10
C ARG A 82 34.63 -29.09 -0.94
N ASN A 83 33.91 -30.10 -0.42
CA ASN A 83 34.46 -31.44 -0.20
C ASN A 83 33.88 -32.50 -1.17
N GLY A 84 33.40 -32.07 -2.33
CA GLY A 84 32.78 -32.94 -3.34
C GLY A 84 33.33 -32.69 -4.74
N LEU A 85 34.65 -32.61 -4.88
CA LEU A 85 35.41 -32.81 -6.13
C LEU A 85 36.78 -33.39 -5.76
#